data_AF-A0A351KHV9-F1
#
_entry.id   AF-A0A351KHV9-F1
#
_cell.length_a   1.000
_cell.length_b   1.000
_cell.length_c   1.000
_cell.angle_alpha   90.00
_cell.angle_beta   90.00
_cell.angle_gamma   90.00
#
_symmetry.space_group_name_H-M   'P 1'
#
loop_
_entity.id
_entity.type
_entity.pdbx_description
1 polymer ?
#
loop_
_entity_poly.entity_id
_entity_poly.type
_entity_poly.pdbx_seq_one_letter_code
_entity_poly.pdbx_strand_id
1 'polypeptide(L)'
;MNKALERIKNGVITENVTFVQVIAMCPVLAITTSVKNSIGMGIAATIVLIGSNFVISLLRNFIPDKVRIPSFIVIIASFVTILDFLMKGYAPTLYKALG
;
A
#
# COMPACT_ATOMS: atom_id res chain seq x y z
N MET A 1 -28.75 -19.85 5.17
CA MET A 1 -27.44 -20.54 5.12
C MET A 1 -26.33 -19.48 5.13
N ASN A 2 -25.69 -19.33 6.29
CA ASN A 2 -24.47 -18.57 6.63
C ASN A 2 -24.28 -17.10 6.19
N LYS A 3 -24.72 -16.15 7.03
CA LYS A 3 -24.38 -14.70 7.00
C LYS A 3 -22.87 -14.40 6.82
N ALA A 4 -22.00 -15.32 7.26
CA ALA A 4 -20.56 -15.20 7.08
C ALA A 4 -20.11 -15.33 5.61
N LEU A 5 -20.75 -16.20 4.84
CA LEU A 5 -20.47 -16.41 3.41
C LEU A 5 -20.89 -15.20 2.57
N GLU A 6 -22.00 -14.56 2.95
CA GLU A 6 -22.50 -13.34 2.31
C GLU A 6 -21.55 -12.15 2.52
N ARG A 7 -20.99 -11.99 3.73
CA ARG A 7 -19.99 -10.95 4.00
C ARG A 7 -18.67 -11.17 3.26
N ILE A 8 -18.21 -12.42 3.12
CA ILE A 8 -17.00 -12.74 2.35
C ILE A 8 -17.23 -12.48 0.86
N LYS A 9 -18.38 -12.92 0.31
CA LYS A 9 -18.73 -12.68 -1.09
C LYS A 9 -18.81 -11.17 -1.39
N ASN A 10 -19.41 -10.41 -0.47
CA ASN A 10 -19.51 -8.96 -0.66
C ASN A 10 -18.15 -8.27 -0.53
N GLY A 11 -17.33 -8.64 0.44
CA GLY A 11 -16.00 -8.03 0.65
C GLY A 11 -14.99 -8.30 -0.48
N VAL A 12 -15.07 -9.45 -1.15
CA VAL A 12 -14.15 -9.81 -2.23
C VAL A 12 -14.62 -9.28 -3.60
N ILE A 13 -15.93 -9.27 -3.85
CA ILE A 13 -16.49 -9.06 -5.21
C ILE A 13 -17.26 -7.75 -5.33
N THR A 14 -18.12 -7.38 -4.38
CA THR A 14 -19.03 -6.21 -4.55
C THR A 14 -18.52 -4.93 -3.87
N GLU A 15 -17.68 -5.05 -2.84
CA GLU A 15 -17.19 -3.91 -2.03
C GLU A 15 -15.66 -3.79 -2.05
N ASN A 16 -14.96 -4.59 -2.85
CA ASN A 16 -13.51 -4.50 -2.91
C ASN A 16 -13.10 -3.20 -3.61
N VAL A 17 -12.45 -2.32 -2.85
CA VAL A 17 -11.90 -1.03 -3.29
C VAL A 17 -11.08 -1.16 -4.59
N THR A 18 -10.35 -2.26 -4.75
CA THR A 18 -9.50 -2.50 -5.93
C THR A 18 -10.30 -2.81 -7.19
N PHE A 19 -11.41 -3.56 -7.07
CA PHE A 19 -12.23 -3.98 -8.22
C PHE A 19 -13.37 -3.02 -8.53
N VAL A 20 -13.94 -2.38 -7.51
CA VAL A 20 -15.16 -1.55 -7.64
C VAL A 20 -14.85 -0.06 -7.73
N GLN A 21 -13.91 0.43 -6.92
CA GLN A 21 -13.54 1.86 -6.93
C GLN A 21 -12.35 2.16 -7.86
N VAL A 22 -11.63 1.13 -8.32
CA VAL A 22 -10.52 1.25 -9.29
C VAL A 22 -9.44 2.24 -8.82
N ILE A 23 -9.24 2.34 -7.51
CA ILE A 23 -8.15 3.14 -6.93
C ILE A 23 -6.91 2.28 -6.72
N ALA A 24 -5.72 2.91 -6.72
CA ALA A 24 -4.43 2.22 -6.58
C ALA A 24 -4.14 1.16 -7.67
N MET A 25 -4.57 1.38 -8.92
CA MET A 25 -4.31 0.46 -10.04
C MET A 25 -2.84 0.34 -10.44
N CYS A 26 -2.04 1.39 -10.24
CA CYS A 26 -0.63 1.41 -10.62
C CYS A 26 0.18 0.24 -10.01
N PRO A 27 0.17 0.01 -8.68
CA PRO A 27 0.87 -1.14 -8.09
C PRO A 27 0.19 -2.47 -8.41
N VAL A 28 -1.14 -2.51 -8.57
CA VAL A 28 -1.90 -3.74 -8.83
C VAL A 28 -1.52 -4.32 -10.20
N LEU A 29 -1.47 -3.47 -11.23
CA LEU A 29 -1.11 -3.88 -12.58
C LEU A 29 0.35 -4.32 -12.68
N ALA A 30 1.25 -3.66 -11.94
CA ALA A 30 2.69 -3.93 -11.97
C ALA A 30 3.06 -5.33 -11.46
N ILE A 31 2.34 -5.87 -10.47
CA ILE A 31 2.67 -7.17 -9.83
C ILE A 31 1.84 -8.36 -10.33
N THR A 32 1.04 -8.18 -11.38
CA THR A 32 0.22 -9.26 -11.98
C THR A 32 1.05 -10.38 -12.60
N THR A 33 2.33 -10.13 -12.92
CA THR A 33 3.19 -11.04 -13.68
C THR A 33 3.79 -12.18 -12.83
N SER A 34 3.87 -12.02 -11.51
CA SER A 34 4.56 -12.98 -10.64
C SER A 34 4.08 -12.95 -9.20
N VAL A 35 3.55 -14.09 -8.73
CA VAL A 35 3.06 -14.28 -7.34
C VAL A 35 4.15 -14.04 -6.29
N LYS A 36 5.39 -14.44 -6.59
CA LYS A 36 6.53 -14.21 -5.68
C LYS A 36 6.81 -12.71 -5.49
N ASN A 37 6.60 -11.90 -6.54
CA ASN A 37 6.85 -10.46 -6.50
C ASN A 37 5.69 -9.72 -5.83
N SER A 38 4.45 -10.16 -6.06
CA SER A 38 3.27 -9.55 -5.44
C SER A 38 3.25 -9.73 -3.92
N ILE A 39 3.68 -10.89 -3.42
CA ILE A 39 3.83 -11.12 -1.98
C ILE A 39 4.90 -10.18 -1.40
N GLY A 40 6.05 -10.06 -2.06
CA GLY A 40 7.13 -9.16 -1.61
C GLY A 40 6.68 -7.70 -1.55
N MET A 41 6.03 -7.20 -2.61
CA MET A 41 5.55 -5.82 -2.68
C MET A 41 4.40 -5.55 -1.68
N GLY A 42 3.49 -6.51 -1.48
CA GLY A 42 2.38 -6.37 -0.53
C GLY A 42 2.84 -6.30 0.91
N ILE A 43 3.81 -7.13 1.30
CA ILE A 43 4.42 -7.09 2.65
C ILE A 43 5.16 -5.77 2.84
N ALA A 44 5.96 -5.36 1.84
CA ALA A 44 6.67 -4.07 1.86
C ALA A 44 5.71 -2.89 2.05
N ALA A 45 4.63 -2.82 1.27
CA ALA A 45 3.63 -1.77 1.39
C ALA A 45 2.92 -1.78 2.75
N THR A 46 2.62 -2.96 3.31
CA THR A 46 2.00 -3.09 4.63
C THR A 46 2.90 -2.52 5.72
N ILE A 47 4.20 -2.84 5.68
CA ILE A 47 5.19 -2.30 6.63
C ILE A 47 5.28 -0.78 6.54
N VAL A 48 5.33 -0.24 5.32
CA VAL A 48 5.36 1.22 5.09
C VAL A 48 4.09 1.89 5.61
N LEU A 49 2.92 1.31 5.35
CA LEU A 49 1.64 1.85 5.80
C LEU A 49 1.55 1.88 7.33
N ILE A 50 2.01 0.82 8.00
CA ILE A 50 2.03 0.77 9.48
C ILE A 50 2.97 1.85 10.02
N GLY A 51 4.19 1.96 9.49
CA GLY A 51 5.16 2.98 9.92
C GLY A 51 4.68 4.42 9.67
N SER A 52 4.10 4.65 8.49
CA SER A 52 3.56 5.97 8.10
C SER A 52 2.40 6.38 9.00
N ASN A 53 1.46 5.47 9.30
CA ASN A 53 0.34 5.76 10.19
C ASN A 53 0.79 6.07 11.62
N PHE A 54 1.83 5.40 12.12
CA PHE A 54 2.39 5.70 13.42
C PHE A 54 2.95 7.13 13.50
N VAL A 55 3.72 7.53 12.49
CA VAL A 55 4.30 8.89 12.40
C VAL A 55 3.23 9.95 12.17
N ILE A 56 2.23 9.67 11.31
CA ILE A 56 1.10 10.57 11.06
C ILE A 56 0.29 10.80 12.34
N SER A 57 0.07 9.76 13.14
CA SER A 57 -0.64 9.86 14.42
C SER A 57 0.06 10.84 15.37
N LEU A 58 1.40 10.82 15.42
CA LEU A 58 2.21 11.70 16.26
C LEU A 58 2.20 13.17 15.76
N LEU A 59 2.22 13.37 14.45
CA LEU A 59 2.27 14.69 13.81
C LEU A 59 0.89 15.35 13.64
N ARG A 60 -0.20 14.61 13.85
CA ARG A 60 -1.58 15.06 13.62
C ARG A 60 -1.93 16.38 14.30
N ASN A 61 -1.38 16.66 15.48
CA ASN A 61 -1.68 17.89 16.23
C ASN A 61 -0.97 19.14 15.69
N PHE A 62 0.08 18.97 14.87
CA PHE A 62 0.88 20.09 14.36
C PHE A 62 0.48 20.50 12.94
N ILE A 63 -0.33 19.70 12.24
CA ILE A 63 -0.65 19.89 10.82
C ILE A 63 -1.93 20.74 10.66
N PRO A 64 -1.85 21.91 10.01
CA PRO A 64 -3.02 22.73 9.73
C PRO A 64 -3.98 22.03 8.73
N ASP A 65 -5.28 22.14 8.96
CA ASP A 65 -6.31 21.41 8.21
C ASP A 65 -6.28 21.62 6.70
N LYS A 66 -5.84 22.81 6.24
CA LYS A 66 -5.74 23.15 4.81
C LYS A 66 -4.70 22.31 4.06
N VAL A 67 -3.68 21.78 4.74
CA VAL A 67 -2.54 21.07 4.12
C VAL A 67 -2.43 19.61 4.58
N ARG A 68 -3.49 19.07 5.20
CA ARG A 68 -3.48 17.71 5.76
C ARG A 68 -3.26 16.62 4.70
N ILE A 69 -3.97 16.68 3.56
CA ILE A 69 -3.87 15.67 2.50
C ILE A 69 -2.47 15.65 1.86
N PRO A 70 -1.90 16.79 1.39
CA PRO A 70 -0.54 16.80 0.86
C PRO A 70 0.52 16.36 1.87
N SER A 71 0.39 16.76 3.13
CA SER A 71 1.36 16.39 4.19
C SER A 71 1.42 14.88 4.40
N PHE A 72 0.28 14.20 4.41
CA PHE A 72 0.25 12.74 4.55
C PHE A 72 0.87 12.02 3.36
N ILE A 73 0.65 12.54 2.14
CA ILE A 73 1.25 11.98 0.92
C ILE A 73 2.78 12.11 0.96
N VAL A 74 3.32 13.26 1.39
CA VAL A 74 4.77 13.46 1.51
C VAL A 74 5.40 12.52 2.54
N ILE A 75 4.75 12.33 3.69
CA ILE A 75 5.23 11.38 4.70
C ILE A 75 5.28 9.97 4.10
N ILE A 76 4.19 9.49 3.49
CA ILE A 76 4.15 8.16 2.87
C ILE A 76 5.22 8.03 1.77
N ALA A 77 5.37 9.05 0.91
CA ALA A 77 6.36 9.04 -0.16
C ALA A 77 7.79 8.90 0.39
N SER A 78 8.12 9.60 1.48
CA SER A 78 9.45 9.51 2.10
C SER A 78 9.76 8.10 2.61
N PHE A 79 8.79 7.41 3.22
CA PHE A 79 8.95 6.02 3.65
C PHE A 79 9.09 5.06 2.48
N VAL A 80 8.32 5.25 1.41
CA VAL A 80 8.45 4.44 0.19
C VAL A 80 9.83 4.62 -0.45
N THR A 81 10.39 5.83 -0.45
CA THR A 81 11.75 6.08 -0.96
C THR A 81 12.82 5.34 -0.15
N ILE A 82 12.71 5.31 1.18
CA ILE A 82 13.62 4.53 2.03
C ILE A 82 13.50 3.03 1.69
N LEU A 83 12.28 2.54 1.46
CA LEU A 83 12.06 1.15 1.09
C LEU A 83 12.64 0.82 -0.30
N ASP A 84 12.52 1.72 -1.28
CA ASP A 84 13.11 1.55 -2.61
C ASP A 84 14.64 1.37 -2.53
N PHE A 85 15.31 2.18 -1.70
CA PHE A 85 16.74 2.00 -1.43
C PHE A 85 17.06 0.68 -0.71
N LEU A 86 16.22 0.26 0.23
CA LEU A 86 16.38 -1.02 0.92
C LEU A 86 16.20 -2.22 -0.04
N MET A 87 15.26 -2.11 -0.98
CA MET A 87 14.98 -3.13 -1.99
C MET A 87 16.14 -3.30 -2.98
N LYS A 88 16.78 -2.19 -3.39
CA LYS A 88 18.02 -2.20 -4.19
C LYS A 88 19.15 -2.96 -3.50
N GLY A 89 19.25 -2.89 -2.17
CA GLY A 89 20.30 -3.55 -1.39
C GLY A 89 20.03 -5.03 -1.09
N TYR A 90 18.81 -5.39 -0.69
CA TYR A 90 18.52 -6.74 -0.17
C TYR A 90 17.77 -7.67 -1.14
N ALA A 91 17.06 -7.12 -2.13
CA ALA A 91 16.22 -7.89 -3.04
C ALA A 91 16.38 -7.42 -4.50
N PRO A 92 17.56 -7.59 -5.12
CA PRO A 92 17.82 -7.16 -6.49
C PRO A 92 16.94 -7.90 -7.52
N THR A 93 16.44 -9.08 -7.19
CA THR A 93 15.48 -9.84 -8.00
C THR A 93 14.10 -9.18 -8.01
N LEU A 94 13.67 -8.60 -6.88
CA LEU A 94 12.41 -7.87 -6.76
C LEU A 94 12.54 -6.50 -7.42
N TYR A 95 13.65 -5.80 -7.19
CA TYR A 95 13.95 -4.53 -7.87
C TYR A 95 13.95 -4.67 -9.40
N LYS A 96 14.70 -5.65 -9.95
CA LYS A 96 14.72 -5.91 -11.40
C LYS A 96 13.38 -6.34 -11.99
N ALA A 97 12.48 -6.90 -11.18
CA ALA A 97 11.17 -7.33 -11.65
C ALA A 97 10.12 -6.21 -11.62
N LEU A 98 10.35 -5.15 -10.84
CA LEU A 98 9.50 -3.97 -10.79
C LEU A 98 10.02 -2.83 -11.70
N GLY A 99 11.30 -2.87 -12.09
CA GLY A 99 11.94 -1.89 -12.98
C GLY A 99 13.25 -1.38 -12.43
#